data_AF-A0A9I9D2V3-F1
#
_entry.id   AF-A0A9I9D2V3-F1
#
_cell.length_a   1.000
_cell.length_b   1.000
_cell.length_c   1.000
_cell.angle_alpha   90.00
_cell.angle_beta   90.00
_cell.angle_gamma   90.00
#
_symmetry.space_group_name_H-M   'P 1'
#
loop_
_entity.id
_entity.type
_entity.pdbx_description
1 polymer ?
#
loop_
_entity_poly.entity_id
_entity_poly.type
_entity_poly.pdbx_seq_one_letter_code
_entity_poly.pdbx_strand_id
1 'polypeptide(L)' 'MENNNLTAIIGGVVGVASLVVSVASLMSGNPKMMKAPGKDGYIPRAAFEKNPAAYFRNLRS' A
#
# COMPACT_ATOMS: atom_id res chain seq x y z
N MET A 1 -6.44 43.98 22.25
CA MET A 1 -6.98 43.29 21.06
C MET A 1 -6.27 41.95 21.00
N GLU A 2 -7.02 40.89 21.22
CA GLU A 2 -6.52 39.51 21.37
C GLU A 2 -6.10 38.96 19.99
N ASN A 3 -4.92 38.36 19.94
CA ASN A 3 -4.24 37.87 18.74
C ASN A 3 -4.69 36.44 18.42
N ASN A 4 -5.89 36.34 17.83
CA ASN A 4 -6.62 35.09 17.59
C ASN A 4 -6.07 34.28 16.38
N ASN A 5 -5.01 34.77 15.73
CA ASN A 5 -4.47 34.21 14.49
C ASN A 5 -3.56 33.00 14.72
N LEU A 6 -3.03 32.83 15.93
CA LEU A 6 -2.09 31.75 16.28
C LEU A 6 -2.81 30.39 16.42
N THR A 7 -4.02 30.40 16.96
CA THR A 7 -4.87 29.19 17.12
C THR A 7 -5.35 28.63 15.79
N ALA A 8 -5.61 29.49 14.79
CA ALA A 8 -6.03 29.06 13.46
C ALA A 8 -4.89 28.40 12.65
N ILE A 9 -3.65 28.90 12.80
CA ILE A 9 -2.47 28.34 12.13
C ILE A 9 -2.09 26.98 12.73
N ILE A 10 -2.17 26.82 14.05
CA ILE A 10 -1.86 25.55 14.73
C ILE A 10 -2.88 24.46 14.36
N GLY A 11 -4.17 24.80 14.25
CA GLY A 11 -5.22 23.86 13.82
C GLY A 11 -5.10 23.42 12.35
N GLY A 12 -4.64 24.31 11.46
CA GLY A 12 -4.47 24.02 10.03
C GLY A 12 -3.32 23.05 9.71
N VAL A 13 -2.21 23.13 10.43
CA VAL A 13 -1.01 22.31 10.13
C VAL A 13 -1.19 20.84 10.54
N VAL A 14 -1.89 20.55 11.65
CA VAL A 14 -2.13 19.17 12.12
C VAL A 14 -3.09 18.40 11.21
N GLY A 15 -4.09 19.08 10.64
CA GLY A 15 -5.05 18.48 9.72
C GLY A 15 -4.41 18.05 8.39
N VAL A 16 -3.47 18.82 7.86
CA VAL A 16 -2.81 18.51 6.58
C VAL A 16 -1.79 17.38 6.73
N ALA A 17 -0.99 17.37 7.81
CA ALA A 17 0.01 16.33 8.03
C ALA A 17 -0.62 14.92 8.16
N SER A 18 -1.74 14.81 8.89
CA SER A 18 -2.44 13.53 9.02
C SER A 18 -3.04 13.05 7.68
N LEU A 19 -3.57 13.95 6.86
CA LEU A 19 -4.12 13.62 5.55
C LEU A 19 -3.06 13.07 4.59
N VAL A 20 -1.84 13.62 4.61
CA VAL A 20 -0.71 13.14 3.80
C VAL A 20 -0.29 11.72 4.21
N VAL A 21 -0.22 11.43 5.52
CA VAL A 21 0.14 10.08 6.02
C VAL A 21 -0.95 9.05 5.68
N SER A 22 -2.22 9.42 5.81
CA SER A 22 -3.34 8.53 5.46
C SER A 22 -3.40 8.21 3.97
N VAL A 23 -3.15 9.19 3.08
CA VAL A 23 -3.07 8.96 1.64
C VAL A 23 -1.85 8.13 1.26
N ALA A 24 -0.69 8.39 1.88
CA ALA A 24 0.52 7.59 1.66
C ALA A 24 0.32 6.11 2.08
N SER A 25 -0.47 5.85 3.13
CA SER A 25 -0.80 4.50 3.57
C SER A 25 -1.76 3.78 2.60
N LEU A 26 -2.70 4.51 1.98
CA LEU A 26 -3.56 3.97 0.92
C LEU A 26 -2.79 3.70 -0.37
N MET A 27 -1.78 4.52 -0.69
CA MET A 27 -0.89 4.30 -1.84
C MET A 27 0.19 3.25 -1.58
N SER A 28 0.50 2.96 -0.32
CA SER A 28 1.31 1.81 0.11
C SER A 28 0.47 0.53 0.03
N GLY A 29 -0.01 0.24 -1.17
CA GLY A 29 -0.84 -0.92 -1.46
C GLY A 29 -0.08 -2.19 -1.09
N ASN A 30 -0.56 -2.90 -0.07
CA ASN A 30 -0.08 -4.23 0.25
C ASN A 30 -0.21 -5.12 -1.01
N PRO A 31 0.84 -5.87 -1.37
CA PRO A 31 0.80 -6.70 -2.57
C PRO A 31 -0.35 -7.70 -2.44
N LYS A 32 -1.27 -7.66 -3.40
CA LYS A 32 -2.42 -8.56 -3.41
C LYS A 32 -1.94 -10.00 -3.51
N MET A 33 -2.18 -10.79 -2.48
CA MET A 33 -1.81 -12.21 -2.44
C MET A 33 -2.90 -13.06 -3.14
N MET A 34 -2.52 -14.25 -3.62
CA MET A 34 -3.46 -15.25 -4.13
C MET A 34 -2.95 -16.67 -3.83
N LYS A 35 -3.84 -17.67 -3.86
CA LYS A 35 -3.43 -19.07 -3.74
C LYS A 35 -2.42 -19.42 -4.82
N ALA A 36 -1.36 -20.14 -4.45
CA ALA A 36 -0.35 -20.61 -5.37
C ALA A 36 -0.97 -21.67 -6.32
N PRO A 37 -0.99 -21.45 -7.64
CA PRO A 37 -1.50 -22.46 -8.56
C PRO A 37 -0.58 -23.69 -8.54
N GLY A 38 -1.15 -24.88 -8.35
CA GLY A 38 -0.41 -26.16 -8.38
C GLY A 38 0.53 -26.42 -7.20
N LYS A 39 0.44 -25.64 -6.11
CA LYS A 39 1.19 -25.84 -4.86
C LYS A 39 0.34 -25.36 -3.68
N ASP A 40 0.61 -25.88 -2.50
CA ASP A 40 0.10 -25.26 -1.27
C ASP A 40 0.78 -23.91 -0.98
N GLY A 41 0.00 -22.98 -0.42
CA GLY A 41 0.45 -21.65 -0.01
C GLY A 41 -0.12 -20.49 -0.81
N TYR A 42 0.43 -19.30 -0.57
CA TYR A 42 0.02 -18.05 -1.20
C TYR A 42 1.22 -17.32 -1.81
N ILE A 43 1.02 -16.70 -2.96
CA ILE A 43 2.03 -15.92 -3.69
C ILE A 43 1.53 -14.52 -4.01
N PRO A 44 2.42 -13.53 -4.20
CA PRO A 44 2.03 -12.23 -4.72
C PRO A 44 1.43 -12.37 -6.12
N ARG A 45 0.19 -11.91 -6.31
CA ARG A 45 -0.53 -11.99 -7.59
C ARG A 45 0.24 -11.29 -8.71
N ALA A 46 0.77 -10.09 -8.42
CA ALA A 46 1.51 -9.30 -9.41
C ALA A 46 2.77 -10.03 -9.94
N ALA A 47 3.45 -10.82 -9.09
CA ALA A 47 4.62 -11.58 -9.51
C ALA A 47 4.22 -12.71 -10.47
N PHE A 48 3.11 -13.39 -10.21
CA PHE A 48 2.56 -14.40 -11.11
C PHE A 48 2.10 -13.79 -12.43
N GLU A 49 1.31 -12.71 -12.40
CA GLU A 49 0.78 -12.03 -13.59
C GLU A 49 1.90 -11.51 -14.51
N LYS A 50 3.03 -11.08 -13.93
CA LYS A 50 4.19 -10.62 -14.69
C LYS A 50 4.80 -11.73 -15.56
N ASN A 51 4.86 -12.97 -15.07
CA ASN A 51 5.39 -14.10 -15.85
C ASN A 51 4.84 -15.45 -15.38
N PRO A 52 3.61 -15.82 -15.81
CA PRO A 52 2.99 -17.08 -15.41
C PRO A 52 3.79 -18.30 -15.91
N ALA A 53 4.40 -18.20 -17.10
CA ALA A 53 5.16 -19.29 -17.70
C ALA A 53 6.40 -19.64 -16.88
N ALA A 54 7.15 -18.64 -16.41
CA ALA A 54 8.30 -18.86 -15.54
C ALA A 54 7.90 -19.50 -14.20
N TYR A 55 6.77 -19.07 -13.61
CA TYR A 55 6.24 -19.68 -12.39
C TYR A 55 6.01 -21.19 -12.57
N PHE A 56 5.30 -21.60 -13.63
CA PHE A 56 5.03 -23.02 -13.87
C PHE A 56 6.27 -23.81 -14.30
N ARG A 57 7.25 -23.19 -14.97
CA ARG A 57 8.54 -23.85 -15.25
C ARG A 57 9.28 -24.17 -13.97
N ASN A 58 9.37 -23.20 -13.04
CA ASN A 58 10.00 -23.38 -11.74
C ASN A 58 9.23 -24.37 -10.85
N LEU A 59 7.90 -24.47 -11.01
CA LEU A 59 7.07 -25.40 -10.25
C LEU A 59 7.28 -26.87 -10.66
N ARG A 60 7.71 -27.12 -11.90
CA ARG A 60 7.96 -28.48 -12.43
C ARG A 60 9.40 -28.96 -12.21
N SER A 61 10.27 -28.07 -11.73
CA SER A 61 11.67 -28.38 -11.41
C SER A 61 11.75 -29.03 -10.03
#